data_AF-A0A7X5N3I9-F1
#
_entry.id   AF-A0A7X5N3I9-F1
#
_cell.length_a   1.000
_cell.length_b   1.000
_cell.length_c   1.000
_cell.angle_alpha   90.00
_cell.angle_beta   90.00
_cell.angle_gamma   90.00
#
_symmetry.space_group_name_H-M   'P 1'
#
loop_
_entity.id
_entity.type
_entity.pdbx_description
1 polymer ?
#
loop_
_entity_poly.entity_id
_entity_poly.type
_entity_poly.pdbx_seq_one_letter_code
_entity_poly.pdbx_strand_id
1 'polypeptide(L)'
;AQRLKRLLHGLGEVIETYRPQEVAIEKVFMGKSADSALKLGHARGAAICAVVLRDLPVHEYAATEIKLALVGKGGADKVQVQHMVGIMLNLKGKLQADAADALAVAITHAHVRATAQRLGVNTQQAWSRKK
;
A
#
# COMPACT_ATOMS: atom_id res chain seq x y z
N ALA A 1 -11.97 -2.58 20.22
CA ALA A 1 -10.66 -2.40 20.87
C ALA A 1 -9.68 -3.55 20.60
N GLN A 2 -9.95 -4.81 20.99
CA GLN A 2 -8.97 -5.90 20.92
C GLN A 2 -8.40 -6.19 19.52
N ARG A 3 -9.21 -6.05 18.45
CA ARG A 3 -8.74 -6.18 17.06
C ARG A 3 -7.74 -5.10 16.66
N LEU A 4 -7.95 -3.86 17.11
CA LEU A 4 -7.03 -2.74 16.84
C LEU A 4 -5.72 -2.93 17.61
N LYS A 5 -5.78 -3.38 18.87
CA LYS A 5 -4.58 -3.74 19.64
C LYS A 5 -3.74 -4.79 18.90
N ARG A 6 -4.37 -5.88 18.42
CA ARG A 6 -3.68 -6.91 17.62
C ARG A 6 -3.03 -6.34 16.37
N LEU A 7 -3.73 -5.47 15.63
CA LEU A 7 -3.19 -4.84 14.43
C LEU A 7 -1.98 -3.97 14.76
N LEU A 8 -2.07 -3.14 15.80
CA LEU A 8 -0.98 -2.24 16.21
C LEU A 8 0.26 -3.02 16.64
N HIS A 9 0.11 -4.04 17.48
CA HIS A 9 1.23 -4.88 17.93
C HIS A 9 1.83 -5.67 16.77
N GLY A 10 1.02 -6.36 15.97
CA GLY A 10 1.51 -7.17 14.85
C GLY A 10 2.21 -6.32 13.79
N LEU A 11 1.70 -5.13 13.49
CA LEU A 11 2.40 -4.22 12.57
C LEU A 11 3.72 -3.71 13.17
N GLY A 12 3.74 -3.43 14.48
CA GLY A 12 4.97 -3.12 15.19
C GLY A 12 6.02 -4.22 15.08
N GLU A 13 5.64 -5.48 15.31
CA GLU A 13 6.53 -6.64 15.17
C GLU A 13 7.11 -6.75 13.75
N VAL A 14 6.27 -6.56 12.72
CA VAL A 14 6.71 -6.57 11.31
C VAL A 14 7.72 -5.43 11.06
N ILE A 15 7.45 -4.23 11.55
CA ILE A 15 8.37 -3.08 11.38
C ILE A 15 9.71 -3.35 12.08
N GLU A 16 9.71 -3.86 13.32
CA GLU A 16 10.95 -4.17 14.04
C GLU A 16 11.75 -5.29 13.36
N THR A 17 11.05 -6.28 12.80
CA THR A 17 11.67 -7.44 12.14
C THR A 17 12.34 -7.05 10.83
N TYR A 18 11.62 -6.31 9.97
CA TYR A 18 12.09 -6.02 8.61
C TYR A 18 12.75 -4.65 8.46
N ARG A 19 12.64 -3.77 9.46
CA ARG A 19 13.23 -2.42 9.50
C ARG A 19 13.06 -1.65 8.17
N PRO A 20 11.83 -1.50 7.66
CA PRO A 20 11.60 -0.75 6.43
C PRO A 20 12.01 0.71 6.62
N GLN A 21 12.46 1.37 5.56
CA GLN A 21 12.81 2.80 5.57
C GLN A 21 11.61 3.69 5.30
N GLU A 22 10.52 3.12 4.77
CA GLU A 22 9.32 3.82 4.35
C GLU A 22 8.16 2.83 4.28
N VAL A 23 6.92 3.34 4.38
CA VAL A 23 5.70 2.54 4.32
C VAL A 23 4.76 3.11 3.27
N ALA A 24 4.15 2.22 2.50
CA ALA A 24 3.11 2.58 1.54
C ALA A 24 1.75 2.01 1.98
N ILE A 25 0.69 2.79 1.82
CA ILE A 25 -0.68 2.41 2.17
C ILE A 25 -1.67 2.79 1.07
N GLU A 26 -2.68 1.96 0.86
CA GLU A 26 -3.78 2.30 -0.04
C GLU A 26 -4.67 3.40 0.56
N LYS A 27 -5.09 4.34 -0.29
CA LYS A 27 -6.10 5.36 0.04
C LYS A 27 -7.47 4.70 0.11
N VAL A 28 -8.19 5.00 1.18
CA VAL A 28 -9.56 4.53 1.36
C VAL A 28 -10.51 5.47 0.61
N PHE A 29 -11.34 4.91 -0.26
CA PHE A 29 -12.46 5.62 -0.86
C PHE A 29 -13.73 5.37 -0.04
N MET A 30 -14.61 6.38 0.05
CA MET A 30 -15.93 6.23 0.66
C MET A 30 -16.74 5.20 -0.14
N GLY A 31 -16.97 4.05 0.48
CA GLY A 31 -17.83 2.99 -0.06
C GLY A 31 -19.32 3.28 0.15
N LYS A 32 -20.17 2.33 -0.22
CA LYS A 32 -21.64 2.46 -0.14
C LYS A 32 -22.20 2.59 1.28
N SER A 33 -21.49 2.13 2.31
CA SER A 33 -21.95 2.12 3.71
C SER A 33 -20.99 2.89 4.61
N ALA A 34 -21.53 3.84 5.37
CA ALA A 34 -20.81 4.65 6.34
C ALA A 34 -20.20 3.81 7.47
N ASP A 35 -20.91 2.77 7.95
CA ASP A 35 -20.44 1.91 9.03
C ASP A 35 -19.18 1.11 8.63
N SER A 36 -19.18 0.54 7.42
CA SER A 36 -18.00 -0.15 6.89
C SER A 36 -16.82 0.80 6.68
N ALA A 37 -17.09 2.02 6.20
CA ALA A 37 -16.07 3.05 6.03
C ALA A 37 -15.45 3.47 7.38
N LEU A 38 -16.25 3.63 8.43
CA LEU A 38 -15.78 3.94 9.78
C LEU A 38 -14.90 2.81 10.35
N LYS A 39 -15.33 1.55 10.21
CA LYS A 39 -14.56 0.38 10.67
C LYS A 39 -13.20 0.29 9.98
N LEU A 40 -13.17 0.51 8.66
CA LEU A 40 -11.93 0.55 7.89
C LEU A 40 -11.06 1.75 8.28
N GLY A 41 -11.67 2.92 8.49
CA GLY A 41 -11.00 4.12 8.97
C GLY A 41 -10.30 3.91 10.31
N HIS A 42 -10.96 3.26 11.28
CA HIS A 42 -10.34 2.93 12.57
C HIS A 42 -9.13 1.99 12.42
N ALA A 43 -9.25 0.95 11.60
CA ALA A 43 -8.15 0.01 11.36
C ALA A 43 -6.96 0.70 10.66
N ARG A 44 -7.23 1.52 9.65
CA ARG A 44 -6.24 2.32 8.94
C ARG A 44 -5.56 3.34 9.84
N GLY A 45 -6.32 4.06 10.66
CA GLY A 45 -5.79 5.00 11.63
C GLY A 45 -4.82 4.32 12.60
N ALA A 46 -5.20 3.15 13.14
CA ALA A 46 -4.31 2.35 13.98
C ALA A 46 -3.03 1.92 13.24
N ALA A 47 -3.14 1.49 11.97
CA ALA A 47 -1.98 1.12 11.16
C ALA A 47 -1.01 2.31 10.96
N ILE A 48 -1.53 3.47 10.57
CA ILE A 48 -0.75 4.68 10.37
C ILE A 48 -0.08 5.10 11.68
N CYS A 49 -0.80 5.09 12.80
CA CYS A 49 -0.23 5.38 14.13
C CYS A 49 0.95 4.46 14.46
N ALA A 50 0.87 3.15 14.18
CA ALA A 50 1.98 2.22 14.41
C ALA A 50 3.25 2.57 13.62
N VAL A 51 3.08 3.16 12.43
CA VAL A 51 4.18 3.55 11.54
C VAL A 51 4.77 4.89 11.96
N VAL A 52 3.94 5.92 12.16
CA VAL A 52 4.42 7.28 12.49
C VAL A 52 5.04 7.38 13.88
N LEU A 53 4.64 6.52 14.83
CA LEU A 53 5.30 6.42 16.15
C LEU A 53 6.75 5.91 16.07
N ARG A 54 7.19 5.44 14.89
CA ARG A 54 8.55 4.98 14.61
C ARG A 54 9.28 5.88 13.61
N ASP A 55 8.76 7.09 13.39
CA ASP A 55 9.34 8.10 12.50
C ASP A 55 9.51 7.64 11.04
N LEU A 56 8.69 6.68 10.61
CA LEU A 56 8.73 6.19 9.24
C LEU A 56 7.82 7.02 8.31
N PRO A 57 8.31 7.43 7.13
CA PRO A 57 7.50 8.16 6.16
C PRO A 57 6.40 7.25 5.60
N VAL A 58 5.19 7.81 5.49
CA VAL A 58 4.00 7.14 4.95
C VAL A 58 3.64 7.73 3.60
N HIS A 59 3.49 6.86 2.60
CA HIS A 59 3.09 7.22 1.24
C HIS A 59 1.75 6.59 0.89
N GLU A 60 0.85 7.38 0.28
CA GLU A 60 -0.51 6.94 0.02
C GLU A 60 -0.81 6.83 -1.48
N TYR A 61 -1.41 5.72 -1.89
CA TYR A 61 -1.75 5.43 -3.28
C TYR A 61 -3.23 5.07 -3.47
N ALA A 62 -3.89 5.63 -4.47
CA ALA A 62 -5.22 5.23 -4.89
C ALA A 62 -5.21 3.87 -5.58
N ALA A 63 -6.32 3.12 -5.48
CA ALA A 63 -6.50 1.85 -6.18
C ALA A 63 -6.17 1.93 -7.69
N THR A 64 -6.56 3.02 -8.34
CA THR A 64 -6.29 3.26 -9.77
C THR A 64 -4.81 3.49 -10.05
N GLU A 65 -4.06 4.08 -9.12
CA GLU A 65 -2.62 4.30 -9.24
C GLU A 65 -1.86 2.99 -9.12
N ILE A 66 -2.27 2.14 -8.17
CA ILE A 66 -1.71 0.79 -7.98
C ILE A 66 -1.92 -0.05 -9.24
N LYS A 67 -3.17 -0.09 -9.74
CA LYS A 67 -3.51 -0.81 -10.96
C LYS A 67 -2.74 -0.31 -12.18
N LEU A 68 -2.58 1.00 -12.31
CA LEU A 68 -1.79 1.61 -13.37
C LEU A 68 -0.31 1.20 -13.28
N ALA A 69 0.27 1.22 -12.08
CA ALA A 69 1.68 0.90 -11.87
C ALA A 69 2.04 -0.57 -12.12
N LEU A 70 1.11 -1.50 -11.87
CA LEU A 70 1.34 -2.93 -12.06
C LEU A 70 0.90 -3.45 -13.43
N VAL A 71 -0.24 -2.99 -13.95
CA VAL A 71 -0.90 -3.56 -15.13
C VAL A 71 -0.90 -2.59 -16.32
N GLY A 72 -0.46 -1.34 -16.12
CA GLY A 72 -0.48 -0.31 -17.16
C GLY A 72 -1.88 0.31 -17.41
N LYS A 73 -2.92 -0.13 -16.70
CA LYS A 73 -4.28 0.40 -16.81
C LYS A 73 -4.94 0.55 -15.44
N GLY A 74 -5.39 1.76 -15.10
CA GLY A 74 -6.02 2.04 -13.80
C GLY A 74 -7.36 1.32 -13.56
N GLY A 75 -8.00 0.82 -14.62
CA GLY A 75 -9.24 0.04 -14.55
C GLY A 75 -9.02 -1.49 -14.53
N ALA A 76 -7.81 -1.98 -14.32
CA ALA A 76 -7.52 -3.41 -14.27
C ALA A 76 -8.33 -4.13 -13.17
N ASP A 77 -8.63 -5.41 -13.42
CA ASP A 77 -9.31 -6.26 -12.45
C ASP A 77 -8.33 -6.74 -11.34
N LYS A 78 -8.88 -7.28 -10.25
CA LYS A 78 -8.07 -7.73 -9.11
C LYS A 78 -7.21 -8.94 -9.46
N VAL A 79 -7.66 -9.79 -10.37
CA VAL A 79 -6.95 -11.02 -10.77
C VAL A 79 -5.68 -10.67 -11.55
N GLN A 80 -5.76 -9.70 -12.46
CA GLN A 80 -4.63 -9.16 -13.21
C GLN A 80 -3.57 -8.57 -12.29
N VAL A 81 -3.97 -7.79 -11.28
CA VAL A 81 -3.04 -7.25 -10.28
C VAL A 81 -2.34 -8.39 -9.54
N GLN A 82 -3.08 -9.38 -9.03
CA GLN A 82 -2.49 -10.52 -8.31
C GLN A 82 -1.54 -11.35 -9.18
N HIS A 83 -1.90 -11.57 -10.44
CA HIS A 83 -1.06 -12.26 -11.41
C HIS A 83 0.25 -11.50 -11.66
N MET A 84 0.16 -10.18 -11.86
CA MET A 84 1.33 -9.32 -12.06
C MET A 84 2.24 -9.28 -10.84
N VAL A 85 1.70 -9.24 -9.63
CA VAL A 85 2.49 -9.37 -8.38
C VAL A 85 3.27 -10.67 -8.38
N GLY A 86 2.61 -11.79 -8.72
CA GLY A 86 3.26 -13.09 -8.81
C GLY A 86 4.42 -13.12 -9.81
N ILE A 87 4.22 -12.54 -11.00
CA ILE A 87 5.27 -12.41 -12.02
C ILE A 87 6.43 -11.55 -11.53
N MET A 88 6.15 -10.35 -11.01
CA MET A 88 7.18 -9.38 -10.61
C MET A 88 8.07 -9.87 -9.46
N LEU A 89 7.52 -10.69 -8.56
CA LEU A 89 8.23 -11.23 -7.41
C LEU A 89 8.67 -12.69 -7.60
N ASN A 90 8.45 -13.26 -8.78
CA ASN A 90 8.72 -14.67 -9.10
C ASN A 90 8.10 -15.64 -8.07
N LEU A 91 6.88 -15.33 -7.62
CA LEU A 91 6.15 -16.13 -6.63
C LEU A 91 5.33 -17.20 -7.35
N LYS A 92 5.46 -18.44 -6.89
CA LYS A 92 4.73 -19.58 -7.43
C LYS A 92 3.50 -19.87 -6.58
N GLY A 93 2.39 -20.21 -7.23
CA GLY A 93 1.14 -20.58 -6.59
C GLY A 93 0.20 -19.40 -6.33
N LYS A 94 -0.92 -19.68 -5.69
CA LYS A 94 -1.98 -18.69 -5.43
C LYS A 94 -1.63 -17.87 -4.18
N LEU A 95 -1.42 -16.57 -4.35
CA LEU A 95 -1.25 -15.63 -3.25
C LEU A 95 -2.56 -15.43 -2.48
N GLN A 96 -2.47 -15.30 -1.15
CA GLN A 96 -3.58 -14.78 -0.36
C GLN A 96 -3.93 -13.38 -0.87
N ALA A 97 -5.23 -13.09 -1.00
CA ALA A 97 -5.68 -11.84 -1.61
C ALA A 97 -5.14 -10.60 -0.91
N ASP A 98 -5.17 -10.56 0.43
CA ASP A 98 -4.68 -9.41 1.21
C ASP A 98 -3.17 -9.23 1.09
N ALA A 99 -2.42 -10.34 1.03
CA ALA A 99 -0.97 -10.30 0.84
C ALA A 99 -0.61 -9.78 -0.55
N ALA A 100 -1.33 -10.21 -1.59
CA ALA A 100 -1.11 -9.71 -2.94
C ALA A 100 -1.44 -8.21 -3.06
N ASP A 101 -2.51 -7.74 -2.40
CA ASP A 101 -2.86 -6.32 -2.38
C ASP A 101 -1.78 -5.49 -1.64
N ALA A 102 -1.29 -5.97 -0.50
CA ALA A 102 -0.20 -5.31 0.23
C ALA A 102 1.11 -5.25 -0.59
N LEU A 103 1.46 -6.34 -1.29
CA LEU A 103 2.61 -6.39 -2.19
C LEU A 103 2.43 -5.45 -3.39
N ALA A 104 1.23 -5.35 -3.95
CA ALA A 104 0.95 -4.43 -5.05
C ALA A 104 1.17 -2.96 -4.63
N VAL A 105 0.74 -2.58 -3.43
CA VAL A 105 0.99 -1.23 -2.87
C VAL A 105 2.50 -0.99 -2.71
N ALA A 106 3.24 -1.97 -2.16
CA ALA A 106 4.68 -1.86 -1.98
C ALA A 106 5.44 -1.75 -3.31
N ILE A 107 5.09 -2.55 -4.32
CA ILE A 107 5.68 -2.49 -5.67
C ILE A 107 5.39 -1.13 -6.32
N THR A 108 4.15 -0.65 -6.20
CA THR A 108 3.76 0.68 -6.70
C THR A 108 4.68 1.75 -6.12
N HIS A 109 4.90 1.73 -4.81
CA HIS A 109 5.78 2.67 -4.15
C HIS A 109 7.23 2.56 -4.64
N ALA A 110 7.76 1.35 -4.78
CA ALA A 110 9.10 1.11 -5.30
C ALA A 110 9.29 1.68 -6.71
N HIS A 111 8.31 1.52 -7.61
CA HIS A 111 8.33 2.11 -8.96
C HIS A 111 8.31 3.63 -8.93
N VAL A 112 7.45 4.23 -8.09
CA VAL A 112 7.38 5.69 -7.93
C VAL A 112 8.69 6.26 -7.37
N ARG A 113 9.25 5.62 -6.35
CA ARG A 113 10.54 6.02 -5.75
C ARG A 113 11.67 5.95 -6.75
N ALA A 114 11.78 4.85 -7.50
CA ALA A 114 12.81 4.70 -8.53
C ALA A 114 12.69 5.77 -9.62
N THR A 115 11.46 6.12 -10.01
CA THR A 115 11.20 7.20 -10.98
C THR A 115 11.58 8.56 -10.43
N ALA A 116 11.22 8.85 -9.17
CA ALA A 116 11.54 10.11 -8.49
C ALA A 116 13.05 10.33 -8.40
N GLN A 117 13.79 9.29 -8.00
CA GLN A 117 15.25 9.30 -7.93
C GLN A 117 15.90 9.62 -9.28
N ARG A 118 15.42 9.00 -10.37
CA ARG A 118 15.92 9.25 -11.73
C ARG A 118 15.66 10.68 -12.21
N LEU A 119 14.55 11.28 -11.77
CA LEU A 119 14.16 12.64 -12.14
C LEU A 119 14.74 13.71 -11.20
N GLY A 120 15.41 13.32 -10.11
CA GLY A 120 15.92 14.27 -9.10
C GLY A 120 14.81 15.03 -8.36
N VAL A 121 13.62 14.45 -8.24
CA VAL A 121 12.45 15.06 -7.58
C VAL A 121 11.98 14.19 -6.41
N ASN A 122 11.13 14.73 -5.54
CA ASN A 122 10.53 13.94 -4.47
C ASN A 122 9.46 12.96 -5.03
N THR A 123 9.19 11.86 -4.31
CA THR A 123 8.17 10.86 -4.67
C THR A 123 6.78 11.46 -4.87
N GLN A 124 6.43 12.48 -4.07
CA GLN A 124 5.20 13.25 -4.26
C GLN A 124 5.16 13.99 -5.61
N GLN A 125 6.29 14.59 -6.03
CA GLN A 125 6.39 15.37 -7.27
C GLN A 125 6.46 14.49 -8.52
N ALA A 126 7.19 13.37 -8.44
CA ALA A 126 7.31 12.41 -9.54
C ALA A 126 5.95 11.88 -9.99
N TRP A 127 5.01 11.77 -9.04
CA TRP A 127 3.70 11.21 -9.28
C TRP A 127 2.58 12.26 -9.41
N SER A 128 2.75 13.45 -8.82
CA SER A 128 1.80 14.58 -8.88
C SER A 128 1.60 15.18 -10.29
N ARG A 129 2.32 14.74 -11.32
CA ARG A 129 2.17 15.23 -12.71
C ARG A 129 0.84 14.84 -13.40
N LYS A 130 -0.14 14.34 -12.65
CA LYS A 130 -1.51 14.04 -13.12
C LYS A 130 -2.61 14.87 -12.43
N LYS A 131 -2.28 16.03 -11.87
CA LYS A 131 -3.29 17.07 -11.59
C LYS A 131 -3.41 18.01 -12.76
#